data_AF-A0A4V1UV29-F1
#
_entry.id   AF-A0A4V1UV29-F1
#
_cell.length_a   1.000
_cell.length_b   1.000
_cell.length_c   1.000
_cell.angle_alpha   90.00
_cell.angle_beta   90.00
_cell.angle_gamma   90.00
#
_symmetry.space_group_name_H-M   'P 1'
#
loop_
_entity.id
_entity.type
_entity.pdbx_description
1 polymer ?
#
loop_
_entity_poly.entity_id
_entity_poly.type
_entity_poly.pdbx_seq_one_letter_code
_entity_poly.pdbx_strand_id
1 'polypeptide(L)'
;MLERIETLVESLASEKLPQDDLLTVSQTSELVSLSISTIYSKVSRKEIPAFKIGKRLYFSKEEITAWIKSGKIKTIADIRNEIRR
;
A
#
# COMPACT_ATOMS: atom_id res chain seq x y z
N MET A 1 40.21 8.34 2.85
CA MET A 1 39.58 9.01 1.69
C MET A 1 38.58 8.08 0.99
N LEU A 2 38.89 6.78 0.83
CA LEU A 2 37.95 5.77 0.28
C LEU A 2 36.70 5.53 1.13
N GLU A 3 36.81 5.47 2.46
CA GLU A 3 35.65 5.23 3.36
C GLU A 3 34.51 6.24 3.17
N ARG A 4 34.85 7.48 2.81
CA ARG A 4 33.89 8.56 2.58
C ARG A 4 33.18 8.42 1.23
N ILE A 5 33.79 7.74 0.27
CA ILE A 5 33.17 7.46 -1.03
C ILE A 5 32.25 6.25 -0.91
N GLU A 6 32.67 5.19 -0.21
CA GLU A 6 31.84 4.00 0.03
C GLU A 6 30.55 4.35 0.75
N THR A 7 30.65 5.12 1.85
CA THR A 7 29.47 5.61 2.60
C THR A 7 28.54 6.49 1.76
N LEU A 8 29.07 7.31 0.85
CA LEU A 8 28.26 8.14 -0.04
C LEU A 8 27.53 7.29 -1.10
N VAL A 9 28.18 6.27 -1.66
CA VAL A 9 27.55 5.35 -2.64
C VAL A 9 26.43 4.54 -1.98
N GLU A 10 26.64 4.07 -0.75
CA GLU A 10 25.62 3.34 0.03
C GLU A 10 24.39 4.22 0.31
N SER A 11 24.59 5.51 0.58
CA SER A 11 23.51 6.47 0.83
C SER A 11 22.69 6.78 -0.43
N LEU A 12 23.34 6.85 -1.60
CA LEU A 12 22.69 7.08 -2.89
C LEU A 12 21.94 5.83 -3.39
N ALA A 13 22.46 4.63 -3.12
CA ALA A 13 21.78 3.38 -3.45
C ALA A 13 20.51 3.14 -2.59
N SER A 14 20.39 3.83 -1.46
CA SER A 14 19.23 3.76 -0.57
C SER A 14 18.06 4.63 -1.02
N GLU A 15 18.24 5.52 -2.01
CA GLU A 15 17.14 6.17 -2.72
C GLU A 15 16.48 5.16 -3.68
N LYS A 16 15.82 4.15 -3.10
CA LYS A 16 14.77 3.43 -3.81
C LYS A 16 13.72 4.48 -4.16
N LEU A 17 13.68 4.89 -5.43
CA LEU A 17 12.49 5.46 -6.05
C LEU A 17 11.29 4.69 -5.51
N PRO A 18 10.16 5.35 -5.15
CA PRO A 18 8.96 4.65 -4.74
C PRO A 18 8.53 3.78 -5.93
N GLN A 19 9.02 2.55 -5.91
CA GLN A 19 8.67 1.53 -6.86
C GLN A 19 7.25 1.21 -6.43
N ASP A 20 6.28 1.67 -7.23
CA ASP A 20 4.88 1.37 -7.00
C ASP A 20 4.74 -0.15 -7.17
N ASP A 21 4.99 -0.86 -6.07
CA ASP A 21 5.11 -2.31 -6.03
C ASP A 21 3.72 -2.86 -6.36
N LEU A 22 3.55 -3.28 -7.61
CA LEU A 22 2.33 -3.95 -8.04
C LEU A 22 2.29 -5.35 -7.41
N LEU A 23 1.32 -5.53 -6.53
CA LEU A 23 1.04 -6.79 -5.84
C LEU A 23 0.10 -7.64 -6.67
N THR A 24 0.32 -8.94 -6.63
CA THR A 24 -0.65 -9.95 -7.09
C THR A 24 -1.78 -10.13 -6.07
N VAL A 25 -2.84 -10.84 -6.46
CA VAL A 25 -3.93 -11.20 -5.54
C VAL A 25 -3.41 -11.95 -4.30
N SER A 26 -2.39 -12.81 -4.45
CA SER A 26 -1.80 -13.57 -3.32
C SER A 26 -1.05 -12.65 -2.36
N GLN A 27 -0.20 -11.77 -2.87
CA GLN A 27 0.54 -10.81 -2.03
C GLN A 27 -0.41 -9.81 -1.35
N THR A 28 -1.48 -9.42 -2.02
CA THR A 28 -2.53 -8.55 -1.45
C THR A 28 -3.31 -9.31 -0.36
N SER A 29 -3.54 -10.60 -0.54
CA SER A 29 -4.16 -11.50 0.46
C SER A 29 -3.35 -11.55 1.74
N GLU A 30 -2.03 -11.67 1.63
CA GLU A 30 -1.11 -11.62 2.76
C GLU A 30 -1.08 -10.24 3.42
N LEU A 31 -1.01 -9.16 2.62
CA LEU A 31 -0.92 -7.79 3.14
C LEU A 31 -2.16 -7.36 3.92
N VAL A 32 -3.37 -7.64 3.39
CA VAL A 32 -4.64 -7.23 4.02
C VAL A 32 -5.15 -8.31 4.99
N SER A 33 -4.52 -9.50 5.02
CA SER A 33 -4.96 -10.66 5.80
C SER A 33 -6.39 -11.09 5.48
N LEU A 34 -6.77 -11.03 4.20
CA LEU A 34 -8.07 -11.50 3.70
C LEU A 34 -7.87 -12.69 2.77
N SER A 35 -8.81 -13.63 2.73
CA SER A 35 -8.74 -14.73 1.75
C SER A 35 -8.79 -14.21 0.31
N ILE A 36 -8.14 -14.93 -0.61
CA ILE A 36 -8.15 -14.64 -2.05
C ILE A 36 -9.59 -14.52 -2.58
N SER A 37 -10.50 -15.39 -2.14
CA SER A 37 -11.92 -15.36 -2.52
C SER A 37 -12.62 -14.07 -2.08
N THR A 38 -12.34 -13.62 -0.86
CA THR A 38 -12.84 -12.33 -0.35
C THR A 38 -12.31 -11.17 -1.18
N ILE A 39 -11.04 -11.20 -1.58
CA ILE A 39 -10.46 -10.16 -2.45
C ILE A 39 -11.20 -10.11 -3.78
N TYR A 40 -11.41 -11.24 -4.46
CA TYR A 40 -12.19 -11.26 -5.71
C TYR A 40 -13.61 -10.71 -5.53
N SER A 41 -14.25 -11.04 -4.41
CA SER A 41 -15.59 -10.53 -4.08
C SER A 41 -15.60 -9.03 -3.80
N LYS A 42 -14.56 -8.50 -3.16
CA LYS A 42 -14.40 -7.05 -2.94
C LYS A 42 -14.12 -6.30 -4.23
N VAL A 43 -13.30 -6.86 -5.12
CA VAL A 43 -13.02 -6.28 -6.44
C VAL A 43 -14.29 -6.25 -7.29
N SER A 44 -15.07 -7.34 -7.31
CA SER A 44 -16.32 -7.37 -8.09
C SER A 44 -17.37 -6.38 -7.57
N ARG A 45 -17.40 -6.15 -6.25
CA ARG A 45 -18.23 -5.11 -5.61
C ARG A 45 -17.65 -3.70 -5.67
N LYS A 46 -16.48 -3.51 -6.30
CA LYS A 46 -15.75 -2.21 -6.37
C LYS A 46 -15.42 -1.62 -5.00
N GLU A 47 -15.23 -2.46 -3.99
CA GLU A 47 -14.89 -2.04 -2.63
C GLU A 47 -13.39 -1.80 -2.43
N ILE A 48 -12.53 -2.41 -3.25
CA ILE A 48 -11.07 -2.33 -3.16
C ILE A 48 -10.49 -1.87 -4.51
N PRO A 49 -9.52 -0.94 -4.52
CA PRO A 49 -8.87 -0.51 -5.76
C PRO A 49 -8.06 -1.65 -6.39
N ALA A 50 -8.16 -1.83 -7.71
CA ALA A 50 -7.45 -2.88 -8.43
C ALA A 50 -7.26 -2.53 -9.90
N PHE A 51 -6.14 -2.97 -10.47
CA PHE A 51 -5.83 -2.89 -11.90
C PHE A 51 -6.15 -4.23 -12.57
N LYS A 52 -7.01 -4.21 -13.59
CA LYS A 52 -7.34 -5.42 -14.37
C LYS A 52 -6.53 -5.46 -15.65
N ILE A 53 -5.73 -6.51 -15.82
CA ILE A 53 -4.93 -6.75 -17.03
C ILE A 53 -5.31 -8.13 -17.57
N GLY A 54 -6.16 -8.13 -18.60
CA GLY A 54 -6.73 -9.36 -19.17
C GLY A 54 -7.52 -10.16 -18.12
N LYS A 55 -7.02 -11.35 -17.78
CA LYS A 55 -7.62 -12.25 -16.77
C LYS A 55 -6.98 -12.10 -15.36
N ARG A 56 -5.98 -11.24 -15.20
CA ARG A 56 -5.25 -11.04 -13.94
C ARG A 56 -5.62 -9.71 -13.28
N LEU A 57 -5.53 -9.69 -11.95
CA LEU A 57 -5.69 -8.50 -11.11
C LEU A 57 -4.35 -8.18 -10.45
N TYR A 58 -4.02 -6.90 -10.46
CA TYR A 58 -2.86 -6.31 -9.82
C TYR A 58 -3.32 -5.19 -8.89
N PHE A 59 -2.51 -4.87 -7.89
CA PHE A 59 -2.86 -3.89 -6.86
C PHE A 59 -1.65 -3.02 -6.56
N SER A 60 -1.81 -1.69 -6.57
CA SER A 60 -0.75 -0.81 -6.04
C SER A 60 -0.70 -0.99 -4.54
N LYS A 61 0.50 -1.25 -4.01
CA LYS A 61 0.72 -1.33 -2.56
C LYS A 61 0.34 -0.03 -1.86
N GLU A 62 0.62 1.11 -2.47
CA GLU A 62 0.29 2.43 -1.92
C GLU A 62 -1.22 2.64 -1.87
N GLU A 63 -1.93 2.37 -2.96
CA GLU A 63 -3.40 2.49 -3.01
C GLU A 63 -4.09 1.57 -2.00
N ILE A 64 -3.63 0.31 -1.86
CA ILE A 64 -4.20 -0.63 -0.90
C ILE A 64 -3.96 -0.15 0.53
N THR A 65 -2.77 0.36 0.82
CA THR A 65 -2.43 0.89 2.15
C THR A 65 -3.28 2.13 2.46
N ALA A 66 -3.47 3.02 1.48
CA ALA A 66 -4.34 4.19 1.60
C ALA A 66 -5.80 3.78 1.80
N TRP A 67 -6.28 2.78 1.07
CA TRP A 67 -7.61 2.22 1.23
C TRP A 67 -7.85 1.66 2.63
N ILE A 68 -6.92 0.88 3.19
CA ILE A 68 -7.00 0.40 4.58
C ILE A 68 -7.10 1.59 5.55
N LYS A 69 -6.25 2.60 5.37
CA LYS A 69 -6.25 3.80 6.22
C LYS A 69 -7.55 4.60 6.10
N SER A 70 -8.18 4.62 4.91
CA SER A 70 -9.47 5.28 4.68
C SER A 70 -10.62 4.61 5.45
N GLY A 71 -10.52 3.30 5.68
CA GLY A 71 -11.46 2.53 6.49
C GLY A 71 -11.28 2.73 8.00
N LYS A 72 -10.29 3.53 8.44
CA LYS A 72 -10.04 3.79 9.87
C LYS A 72 -11.26 4.49 10.47
N ILE A 73 -11.87 3.83 11.45
CA ILE A 73 -12.88 4.45 12.31
C ILE A 73 -12.18 5.54 13.14
N LYS A 74 -12.65 6.78 13.00
CA LYS A 74 -12.10 7.94 13.73
C LYS A 74 -12.22 7.69 15.23
N THR A 75 -11.12 7.90 15.95
CA THR A 75 -11.13 7.86 17.41
C THR A 75 -11.63 9.19 17.98
N ILE A 76 -12.02 9.20 19.26
CA ILE A 76 -12.41 10.44 19.98
C ILE A 76 -11.28 11.48 19.92
N ALA A 77 -10.01 11.06 19.94
CA ALA A 77 -8.85 11.93 19.81
C ALA A 77 -8.76 12.56 18.42
N ASP A 78 -9.00 11.79 17.36
CA ASP A 78 -9.01 12.30 15.97
C ASP A 78 -10.09 13.39 15.81
N ILE A 79 -11.29 13.15 16.36
CA ILE A 79 -12.42 14.11 16.32
C ILE A 79 -12.10 15.39 17.10
N ARG A 80 -11.52 15.27 18.31
CA ARG A 80 -11.13 16.44 19.12
C ARG A 80 -10.07 17.31 18.44
N ASN A 81 -9.12 16.70 17.72
CA ASN A 81 -8.11 17.43 16.98
C ASN A 81 -8.68 18.18 15.76
N GLU A 82 -9.68 17.62 15.07
CA GLU A 82 -10.38 18.32 13.99
C GLU A 82 -11.13 19.56 14.48
N ILE A 83 -11.77 19.49 15.65
CA ILE A 83 -12.50 20.64 16.23
C ILE A 83 -11.55 21.76 16.68
N ARG A 84 -10.30 21.44 17.03
CA ARG A 84 -9.31 22.43 17.51
C ARG A 84 -8.62 23.20 16.38
N ARG A 85 -8.81 22.80 15.12
CA ARG A 85 -8.16 23.38 13.94
C ARG A 85 -9.03 24.44 13.29
#